data_AF-A0AAD6MQ24-F1
#
_entry.id   AF-A0AAD6MQ24-F1
#
_cell.length_a   1.000
_cell.length_b   1.000
_cell.length_c   1.000
_cell.angle_alpha   90.00
_cell.angle_beta   90.00
_cell.angle_gamma   90.00
#
_symmetry.space_group_name_H-M   'P 1'
#
loop_
_entity.id
_entity.type
_entity.pdbx_description
1 polymer ?
#
loop_
_entity_poly.entity_id
_entity_poly.type
_entity_poly.pdbx_seq_one_letter_code
_entity_poly.pdbx_strand_id
1 'polypeptide(L)'
;MLEVNNHKDLLKSRTSSPDVSMSTDSQTETLKLEDEINQVLQALRHLDKERSELASHTSKTKPDALLSAVLSRVDQIKREMRKLEDMEEVANGFGRTCKDILKEHFGLEVGG
;
A
#
# COMPACT_ATOMS: atom_id res chain seq x y z
N MET A 1 -63.98 34.66 -58.28
CA MET A 1 -63.61 33.83 -59.44
C MET A 1 -62.13 33.50 -59.30
N LEU A 2 -61.77 32.22 -59.38
CA LEU A 2 -60.39 31.64 -59.43
C LEU A 2 -59.65 32.21 -60.66
N GLU A 3 -58.32 32.22 -60.84
CA GLU A 3 -57.30 31.13 -60.87
C GLU A 3 -55.97 31.85 -61.29
N VAL A 4 -54.81 31.68 -60.63
CA VAL A 4 -53.71 30.73 -60.93
C VAL A 4 -52.53 31.25 -61.80
N ASN A 5 -51.33 30.98 -61.26
CA ASN A 5 -50.01 30.66 -61.84
C ASN A 5 -49.01 31.69 -62.43
N ASN A 6 -47.82 31.62 -61.80
CA ASN A 6 -46.44 31.74 -62.33
C ASN A 6 -46.09 33.09 -62.99
N HIS A 7 -44.85 33.59 -63.06
CA HIS A 7 -43.64 33.00 -63.67
C HIS A 7 -42.35 33.51 -63.00
N LYS A 8 -41.29 32.72 -63.17
CA LYS A 8 -39.90 32.89 -62.70
C LYS A 8 -39.14 34.04 -63.38
N ASP A 9 -37.98 34.35 -62.78
CA ASP A 9 -36.83 35.16 -63.25
C ASP A 9 -36.92 36.67 -62.98
N LEU A 10 -35.90 37.41 -62.52
CA LEU A 10 -34.45 37.25 -62.70
C LEU A 10 -33.68 38.18 -61.70
N LEU A 11 -32.78 37.59 -60.90
CA LEU A 11 -31.44 38.06 -60.46
C LEU A 11 -31.14 39.47 -59.84
N LYS A 12 -30.35 39.36 -58.75
CA LYS A 12 -29.18 40.18 -58.31
C LYS A 12 -29.40 41.43 -57.45
N SER A 13 -29.07 41.30 -56.16
CA SER A 13 -28.02 42.08 -55.48
C SER A 13 -27.80 41.49 -54.07
N ARG A 14 -26.68 40.81 -53.83
CA ARG A 14 -25.45 41.38 -53.25
C ARG A 14 -25.66 41.91 -51.83
N THR A 15 -25.36 41.06 -50.85
CA THR A 15 -24.64 41.35 -49.59
C THR A 15 -24.43 39.99 -48.91
N SER A 16 -23.32 39.28 -49.17
CA SER A 16 -22.13 39.36 -48.32
C SER A 16 -22.49 39.61 -46.86
N SER A 17 -22.61 38.55 -46.07
CA SER A 17 -22.36 38.62 -44.63
C SER A 17 -21.79 37.32 -44.13
N PRO A 18 -20.94 37.40 -43.09
CA PRO A 18 -19.85 36.47 -42.87
C PRO A 18 -20.37 35.16 -42.34
N ASP A 19 -19.61 34.13 -42.66
CA ASP A 19 -19.47 32.90 -41.90
C ASP A 19 -19.54 33.18 -40.39
N VAL A 20 -20.72 32.96 -39.79
CA VAL A 20 -20.88 32.98 -38.34
C VAL A 20 -20.41 31.62 -37.85
N SER A 21 -19.08 31.48 -37.80
CA SER A 21 -18.41 30.49 -36.96
C SER A 21 -18.70 30.85 -35.51
N MET A 22 -19.88 30.44 -35.04
CA MET A 22 -20.18 30.41 -33.62
C MET A 22 -19.95 28.99 -33.11
N SER A 23 -18.95 28.89 -32.24
CA SER A 23 -18.96 28.01 -31.07
C SER A 23 -18.53 26.54 -31.28
N THR A 24 -17.30 26.33 -31.76
CA THR A 24 -16.59 25.04 -31.60
C THR A 24 -15.85 24.92 -30.26
N ASP A 25 -15.57 26.05 -29.60
CA ASP A 25 -14.70 26.10 -28.42
C ASP A 25 -15.43 25.66 -27.14
N SER A 26 -16.73 25.95 -27.03
CA SER A 26 -17.53 25.56 -25.86
C SER A 26 -17.84 24.06 -25.80
N GLN A 27 -18.09 23.41 -26.95
CA GLN A 27 -18.34 21.96 -26.99
C GLN A 27 -17.07 21.13 -26.69
N THR A 28 -15.91 21.63 -27.08
CA THR A 28 -14.62 20.97 -26.79
C THR A 28 -14.23 21.13 -25.33
N GLU A 29 -14.50 22.28 -24.71
CA GLU A 29 -14.35 22.49 -23.26
C GLU A 29 -15.25 21.56 -22.44
N THR A 30 -16.51 21.35 -22.86
CA THR A 30 -17.43 20.44 -22.15
C THR A 30 -16.98 18.99 -22.20
N LEU A 31 -16.52 18.51 -23.36
CA LEU A 31 -16.04 17.13 -23.51
C LEU A 31 -14.78 16.87 -22.67
N LYS A 32 -13.88 17.86 -22.63
CA LYS A 32 -12.67 17.79 -21.80
C LYS A 32 -13.02 17.71 -20.31
N LEU A 33 -14.02 18.48 -19.87
CA LEU A 33 -14.49 18.44 -18.49
C LEU A 33 -15.06 17.07 -18.12
N GLU A 34 -15.83 16.45 -19.02
CA GLU A 34 -16.39 15.11 -18.82
C GLU A 34 -15.30 14.03 -18.71
N ASP A 35 -14.25 14.12 -19.53
CA ASP A 35 -13.09 13.22 -19.45
C ASP A 35 -12.33 13.38 -18.13
N GLU A 36 -12.09 14.61 -17.69
CA GLU A 36 -11.45 14.89 -16.40
C GLU A 36 -12.27 14.35 -15.22
N ILE A 37 -13.59 14.53 -15.24
CA ILE A 37 -14.52 13.98 -14.24
C ILE A 37 -14.44 12.45 -14.20
N ASN A 38 -14.47 11.80 -15.36
CA ASN A 38 -14.39 10.34 -15.45
C ASN A 38 -13.06 9.80 -14.93
N GLN A 39 -11.97 10.50 -15.21
CA GLN A 39 -10.63 10.14 -14.76
C GLN A 39 -10.52 10.25 -13.22
N VAL A 40 -11.05 11.31 -12.62
CA VAL A 40 -11.13 11.47 -11.16
C VAL A 40 -12.00 10.39 -10.52
N LEU A 41 -13.16 10.08 -11.10
CA LEU A 41 -14.04 9.02 -10.58
C LEU A 41 -13.38 7.63 -10.62
N GLN A 42 -12.62 7.34 -11.68
CA GLN A 42 -11.89 6.08 -11.78
C GLN A 42 -10.78 5.99 -10.72
N ALA A 43 -10.04 7.08 -10.48
CA ALA A 43 -9.02 7.14 -9.45
C ALA A 43 -9.60 6.93 -8.04
N LEU A 44 -10.73 7.59 -7.73
CA LEU A 44 -11.42 7.41 -6.45
C LEU A 44 -11.87 5.97 -6.23
N ARG A 45 -12.46 5.32 -7.25
CA ARG A 45 -12.84 3.90 -7.16
C ARG A 45 -11.64 2.98 -6.91
N HIS A 46 -10.48 3.30 -7.50
CA HIS A 46 -9.27 2.52 -7.29
C HIS A 46 -8.77 2.65 -5.84
N LEU A 47 -8.72 3.88 -5.33
CA LEU A 47 -8.35 4.16 -3.94
C LEU A 47 -9.28 3.47 -2.93
N ASP A 48 -10.60 3.47 -3.18
CA ASP A 48 -11.55 2.77 -2.30
C ASP A 48 -11.33 1.25 -2.29
N LYS A 49 -10.96 0.68 -3.44
CA LYS A 49 -10.59 -0.74 -3.55
C LYS A 49 -9.31 -1.04 -2.79
N GLU A 50 -8.25 -0.27 -3.02
CA GLU A 50 -6.97 -0.41 -2.31
C GLU A 50 -7.15 -0.27 -0.79
N ARG A 51 -7.95 0.70 -0.34
CA ARG A 51 -8.28 0.89 1.07
C ARG A 51 -8.95 -0.35 1.67
N SER A 52 -9.90 -0.94 0.93
CA SER A 52 -10.63 -2.14 1.37
C SER A 52 -9.72 -3.37 1.45
N GLU A 53 -8.82 -3.54 0.47
CA GLU A 53 -7.82 -4.60 0.47
C GLU A 53 -6.85 -4.44 1.65
N LEU A 54 -6.33 -3.23 1.91
CA LEU A 54 -5.44 -2.96 3.04
C LEU A 54 -6.10 -3.20 4.40
N ALA A 55 -7.37 -2.79 4.54
CA ALA A 55 -8.17 -3.08 5.74
C ALA A 55 -8.36 -4.60 5.94
N SER A 56 -8.51 -5.36 4.86
CA SER A 56 -8.63 -6.83 4.93
C SER A 56 -7.34 -7.53 5.36
N HIS A 57 -6.17 -6.98 4.98
CA HIS A 57 -4.86 -7.55 5.34
C HIS A 57 -4.48 -7.27 6.79
N THR A 58 -4.84 -6.10 7.31
CA THR A 58 -4.61 -5.74 8.72
C THR A 58 -5.58 -6.44 9.68
N SER A 59 -6.76 -6.85 9.20
CA SER A 59 -7.77 -7.57 10.00
C SER A 59 -7.46 -9.05 10.24
N LYS A 60 -6.62 -9.71 9.44
CA LYS A 60 -6.44 -11.18 9.49
C LYS A 60 -5.46 -11.66 10.55
N THR A 61 -4.50 -10.84 10.96
CA THR A 61 -3.60 -11.15 12.08
C THR A 61 -4.04 -10.31 13.26
N LYS A 62 -4.54 -10.95 14.33
CA LYS A 62 -4.89 -10.26 15.58
C LYS A 62 -3.61 -9.60 16.11
N PRO A 63 -3.46 -8.28 16.05
CA PRO A 63 -2.23 -7.60 16.47
C PRO A 63 -1.87 -7.95 17.93
N ASP A 64 -2.88 -8.18 18.77
CA ASP A 64 -2.72 -8.62 20.16
C ASP A 64 -2.07 -10.02 20.29
N ALA A 65 -2.38 -10.94 19.37
CA ALA A 65 -1.78 -12.27 19.38
C ALA A 65 -0.29 -12.21 18.99
N LEU A 66 0.04 -11.37 18.02
CA LEU A 66 1.43 -11.16 17.60
C LEU A 66 2.23 -10.44 18.69
N LEU A 67 1.67 -9.40 19.29
CA LEU A 67 2.28 -8.70 20.42
C LEU A 67 2.51 -9.63 21.61
N SER A 68 1.52 -10.45 22.00
CA SER A 68 1.69 -11.40 23.11
C SER A 68 2.74 -12.48 22.81
N ALA A 69 2.82 -12.97 21.58
CA ALA A 69 3.86 -13.91 21.16
C ALA A 69 5.26 -13.29 21.24
N VAL A 70 5.41 -12.04 20.79
CA VAL A 70 6.68 -11.30 20.88
C VAL A 70 7.08 -11.06 22.33
N LEU A 71 6.16 -10.61 23.18
CA LEU A 71 6.43 -10.39 24.62
C LEU A 71 6.83 -11.69 25.32
N SER A 72 6.12 -12.79 25.05
CA SER A 72 6.45 -14.12 25.59
C SER A 72 7.86 -14.56 25.18
N ARG A 73 8.23 -14.33 23.92
CA ARG A 73 9.58 -14.64 23.41
C ARG A 73 10.65 -13.80 24.09
N VAL A 74 10.40 -12.51 24.30
CA VAL A 74 11.32 -11.60 25.03
C VAL A 74 11.56 -12.11 26.45
N ASP A 75 10.50 -12.50 27.17
CA ASP A 75 10.64 -13.00 28.54
C ASP A 75 11.39 -14.33 28.59
N GLN A 76 11.20 -15.20 27.59
CA GLN A 76 11.98 -16.43 27.46
C GLN A 76 13.47 -16.13 27.26
N ILE A 77 13.81 -15.20 26.36
CA ILE A 77 15.21 -14.82 26.09
C ILE A 77 15.86 -14.27 27.36
N LYS A 78 15.18 -13.42 28.12
CA LYS A 78 15.69 -12.89 29.40
C LYS A 78 15.98 -14.00 30.42
N ARG A 79 15.14 -15.05 30.48
CA ARG A 79 15.37 -16.19 31.38
C ARG A 79 16.59 -17.00 30.96
N GLU A 80 16.72 -17.30 29.66
CA GLU A 80 17.88 -18.04 29.15
C GLU A 80 19.17 -17.23 29.30
N MET A 81 19.13 -15.91 29.12
CA MET A 81 20.29 -15.04 29.35
C MET A 81 20.80 -15.13 30.80
N ARG A 82 19.90 -15.04 31.79
CA ARG A 82 20.29 -15.24 33.20
C ARG A 82 20.87 -16.63 33.47
N LYS A 83 20.30 -17.67 32.86
CA LYS A 83 20.84 -19.03 32.97
C LYS A 83 22.24 -19.13 32.37
N LEU A 84 22.51 -18.44 31.27
CA LEU A 84 23.84 -18.42 30.66
C LEU A 84 24.86 -17.68 31.55
N GLU A 85 24.46 -16.58 32.18
CA GLU A 85 25.29 -15.88 33.19
C GLU A 85 25.63 -16.82 34.37
N ASP A 86 24.64 -17.55 34.90
CA ASP A 86 24.88 -18.53 35.96
C ASP A 86 25.84 -19.66 35.51
N MET A 87 25.68 -20.13 34.26
CA MET A 87 26.53 -21.18 33.70
C MET A 87 27.95 -20.71 33.42
N GLU A 88 28.15 -19.43 33.12
CA GLU A 88 29.48 -18.83 32.94
C GLU A 88 30.28 -18.86 34.25
N GLU A 89 29.65 -18.49 35.38
CA GLU A 89 30.29 -18.56 36.69
C GLU A 89 30.65 -19.99 37.09
N VAL A 90 29.75 -20.95 36.82
CA VAL A 90 30.02 -22.37 37.00
C VAL A 90 31.23 -22.78 36.17
N ALA A 91 31.24 -22.46 34.88
CA ALA A 91 32.34 -22.79 33.98
C ALA A 91 33.68 -22.17 34.42
N ASN A 92 33.66 -20.93 34.92
CA ASN A 92 34.85 -20.26 35.45
C ASN A 92 35.40 -21.00 36.68
N GLY A 93 34.52 -21.42 37.60
CA GLY A 93 34.91 -22.25 38.74
C GLY A 93 35.58 -23.57 38.32
N PHE A 94 34.96 -24.28 37.37
CA PHE A 94 35.53 -25.49 36.80
C PHE A 94 36.88 -25.21 36.10
N GLY A 95 37.00 -24.14 35.31
CA GLY A 95 38.24 -23.77 34.62
C GLY A 95 39.41 -23.44 35.56
N ARG A 96 39.13 -23.00 36.78
CA ARG A 96 40.15 -22.71 37.82
C ARG A 96 40.47 -23.92 38.70
N THR A 97 39.69 -25.00 38.62
CA THR A 97 39.88 -26.20 39.45
C THR A 97 40.91 -27.13 38.82
N CYS A 98 41.78 -27.74 39.64
CA CYS A 98 42.80 -28.67 39.17
C CYS A 98 42.19 -29.83 38.37
N LYS A 99 42.81 -30.16 37.22
CA LYS A 99 42.32 -31.21 36.31
C LYS A 99 42.15 -32.57 37.01
N ASP A 100 43.04 -32.93 37.92
CA ASP A 100 42.96 -34.19 38.66
C ASP A 100 41.74 -34.25 39.58
N ILE A 101 41.42 -33.15 40.28
CA ILE A 101 40.23 -33.04 41.15
C ILE A 101 38.96 -33.16 40.31
N LEU A 102 38.91 -32.50 39.14
CA LEU A 102 37.77 -32.58 38.23
C LEU A 102 37.57 -33.98 37.68
N LYS A 103 38.66 -34.67 37.36
CA LYS A 103 38.61 -36.05 36.89
C LYS A 103 38.18 -37.02 38.00
N GLU A 104 38.74 -36.89 39.20
CA GLU A 104 38.48 -37.78 40.33
C GLU A 104 37.04 -37.65 40.85
N HIS A 105 36.54 -36.42 41.02
CA HIS A 105 35.25 -36.19 41.67
C HIS A 105 34.10 -35.90 40.72
N PHE A 106 34.37 -35.43 39.50
CA PHE A 106 33.34 -35.09 38.51
C PHE A 106 33.45 -35.88 37.21
N GLY A 107 34.50 -36.70 37.01
CA GLY A 107 34.70 -37.48 35.79
C GLY A 107 34.95 -36.64 34.54
N LEU A 108 35.35 -35.37 34.70
CA LEU A 108 35.54 -34.44 33.59
C LEU A 108 36.99 -34.43 33.12
N GLU A 109 37.24 -34.73 31.85
CA GLU A 109 38.53 -34.51 31.19
C GLU A 109 38.53 -33.17 30.45
N VAL A 110 39.25 -32.19 30.99
CA VAL A 110 39.37 -30.86 30.36
C VAL A 110 40.51 -30.88 29.35
N GLY A 111 40.15 -30.87 28.05
CA GLY A 111 41.08 -30.73 26.92
C GLY A 111 41.99 -29.51 27.09
N GLY A 112 43.29 -29.68 26.83
CA GLY A 112 44.30 -28.62 26.93
C GLY A 112 44.21 -27.61 25.81
#